data_AF-A0A0A3XRB2-F1
#
_entry.id   AF-A0A0A3XRB2-F1
#
_cell.length_a   1.000
_cell.length_b   1.000
_cell.length_c   1.000
_cell.angle_alpha   90.00
_cell.angle_beta   90.00
_cell.angle_gamma   90.00
#
_symmetry.space_group_name_H-M   'P 1'
#
loop_
_entity.id
_entity.type
_entity.pdbx_description
1 polymer ?
#
loop_
_entity_poly.entity_id
_entity_poly.type
_entity_poly.pdbx_seq_one_letter_code
_entity_poly.pdbx_strand_id
1 'polypeptide(L)' 'MNDAFDSHRSIIDAWPDLSAFAADAGVSYGAAKAMRRRNRIVHEYVSNIVKGAQARGIAGVTADRIAELVAKPVEEGTPS' A
#
# COMPACT_ATOMS: atom_id res chain seq x y z
N MET A 1 7.09 15.96 8.34
CA MET A 1 6.61 14.61 8.70
C MET A 1 7.46 13.63 7.91
N ASN A 2 8.08 12.64 8.54
CA ASN A 2 8.91 11.67 7.82
C ASN A 2 8.00 10.84 6.91
N ASP A 3 8.06 11.11 5.61
CA ASP A 3 7.41 10.33 4.57
C ASP A 3 8.04 8.93 4.49
N ALA A 4 7.67 8.03 5.40
CA ALA A 4 8.27 6.69 5.50
C ALA A 4 7.98 5.79 4.28
N PHE A 5 6.93 6.10 3.52
CA PHE A 5 6.52 5.34 2.34
C PHE A 5 6.39 6.25 1.14
N ASP A 6 7.16 6.01 0.08
CA ASP A 6 7.20 6.79 -1.16
C ASP A 6 6.32 6.19 -2.28
N SER A 7 5.79 4.98 -2.08
CA SER A 7 4.97 4.27 -3.06
C SER A 7 3.96 3.29 -2.41
N HIS A 8 2.94 2.87 -3.15
CA HIS A 8 2.04 1.80 -2.67
C HIS A 8 2.79 0.48 -2.47
N ARG A 9 3.80 0.22 -3.30
CA ARG A 9 4.65 -0.95 -3.17
C ARG A 9 5.45 -0.91 -1.87
N SER A 10 6.03 0.23 -1.49
CA SER A 10 6.74 0.35 -0.21
C SER A 10 5.82 0.12 1.00
N ILE A 11 4.55 0.53 0.90
CA ILE A 11 3.54 0.19 1.91
C ILE A 11 3.34 -1.32 1.98
N ILE A 12 3.10 -1.98 0.84
CA ILE A 12 2.86 -3.43 0.81
C ILE A 12 4.08 -4.22 1.29
N ASP A 13 5.29 -3.76 0.95
CA ASP A 13 6.56 -4.37 1.36
C ASP A 13 6.88 -4.16 2.86
N ALA A 14 6.06 -3.41 3.62
CA ALA A 14 6.21 -3.23 5.06
C ALA A 14 5.77 -4.45 5.90
N TRP A 15 5.01 -5.37 5.30
CA TRP A 15 4.63 -6.61 5.95
C TRP A 15 5.77 -7.64 5.90
N PRO A 16 5.86 -8.57 6.87
CA PRO A 16 6.89 -9.61 6.87
C PRO A 16 6.90 -10.45 5.59
N ASP A 17 5.72 -10.69 5.02
CA ASP A 17 5.53 -11.35 3.75
C ASP A 17 4.18 -10.97 3.11
N LEU A 18 4.02 -11.33 1.84
CA LEU A 18 2.83 -10.98 1.07
C LEU A 18 1.56 -11.71 1.52
N SER A 19 1.68 -12.87 2.16
CA SER A 19 0.54 -13.61 2.72
C SER A 19 0.01 -12.92 3.98
N ALA A 20 0.91 -12.39 4.81
CA ALA A 20 0.56 -11.57 5.96
C ALA A 20 -0.18 -10.30 5.53
N PHE A 21 0.30 -9.62 4.49
CA PHE A 21 -0.43 -8.48 3.91
C PHE A 21 -1.80 -8.89 3.37
N ALA A 22 -1.89 -10.01 2.64
CA ALA A 22 -3.15 -10.48 2.08
C ALA A 22 -4.19 -10.80 3.16
N ALA A 23 -3.77 -11.45 4.25
CA ALA A 23 -4.62 -11.75 5.40
C ALA A 23 -5.16 -10.48 6.05
N ASP A 24 -4.30 -9.50 6.31
CA ASP A 24 -4.68 -8.23 6.94
C ASP A 24 -5.57 -7.37 6.05
N ALA A 25 -5.29 -7.30 4.75
CA ALA A 25 -6.09 -6.56 3.78
C ALA A 25 -7.44 -7.23 3.50
N GLY A 26 -7.60 -8.51 3.85
CA GLY A 26 -8.81 -9.30 3.57
C GLY A 26 -8.92 -9.71 2.09
N VAL A 27 -7.80 -9.98 1.43
CA VAL A 27 -7.75 -10.33 0.00
C VAL A 27 -7.03 -11.66 -0.24
N SER A 28 -7.18 -12.23 -1.43
CA SER A 28 -6.38 -13.39 -1.83
C SER A 28 -4.91 -13.02 -2.05
N TYR A 29 -4.00 -13.99 -1.88
CA TYR A 29 -2.58 -13.81 -2.19
C TYR A 29 -2.35 -13.30 -3.64
N GLY A 30 -3.14 -13.79 -4.59
CA GLY A 30 -3.09 -13.34 -5.99
C GLY A 30 -3.44 -11.86 -6.15
N ALA A 31 -4.47 -11.38 -5.44
CA ALA A 31 -4.84 -9.97 -5.43
C ALA A 31 -3.76 -9.09 -4.77
N ALA A 32 -3.19 -9.53 -3.65
CA ALA A 32 -2.04 -8.89 -3.01
C ALA A 32 -0.83 -8.77 -3.96
N LYS A 33 -0.50 -9.87 -4.66
CA LYS A 33 0.56 -9.89 -5.67
C LYS A 33 0.29 -8.93 -6.83
N ALA A 34 -0.97 -8.84 -7.28
CA ALA A 34 -1.36 -7.91 -8.33
C ALA A 34 -1.24 -6.44 -7.87
N MET A 35 -1.69 -6.11 -6.66
CA MET A 35 -1.55 -4.75 -6.08
C MET A 35 -0.09 -4.34 -5.98
N ARG A 36 0.75 -5.22 -5.44
CA ARG A 36 2.20 -5.00 -5.32
C ARG A 36 2.86 -4.77 -6.67
N ARG A 37 2.59 -5.65 -7.65
CA ARG A 37 3.16 -5.56 -9.00
C ARG A 37 2.75 -4.28 -9.72
N ARG A 38 1.51 -3.83 -9.53
CA ARG A 38 0.95 -2.63 -10.17
C ARG A 38 1.29 -1.33 -9.42
N ASN A 39 1.99 -1.42 -8.28
CA ASN A 39 2.23 -0.28 -7.39
C ASN A 39 0.92 0.48 -7.08
N ARG A 40 -0.15 -0.26 -6.80
CA ARG A 40 -1.49 0.32 -6.58
C ARG A 40 -2.26 -0.45 -5.51
N ILE A 41 -2.69 0.28 -4.48
CA ILE A 41 -3.65 -0.22 -3.48
C ILE A 41 -5.07 0.07 -3.97
N VAL A 42 -5.96 -0.91 -3.86
CA VAL A 42 -7.38 -0.73 -4.18
C VAL A 42 -8.08 -0.08 -2.98
N HIS A 43 -8.81 1.01 -3.24
CA HIS A 43 -9.41 1.86 -2.20
C HIS A 43 -10.31 1.08 -1.22
N GLU A 44 -11.06 0.09 -1.72
CA GLU A 44 -11.95 -0.76 -0.93
C GLU A 44 -11.24 -1.47 0.24
N TYR A 45 -9.94 -1.78 0.10
CA TYR A 45 -9.18 -2.51 1.12
C TYR A 45 -8.37 -1.61 2.06
N VAL A 46 -8.36 -0.29 1.84
CA VAL A 46 -7.56 0.67 2.62
C VAL A 46 -7.87 0.59 4.12
N SER A 47 -9.15 0.51 4.48
CA SER A 47 -9.57 0.39 5.88
C SER A 47 -9.02 -0.86 6.56
N ASN A 48 -8.97 -2.00 5.85
CA ASN A 48 -8.42 -3.25 6.39
C ASN A 48 -6.90 -3.19 6.48
N ILE A 49 -6.24 -2.65 5.45
CA ILE A 49 -4.78 -2.45 5.42
C ILE A 49 -4.31 -1.58 6.59
N VAL A 50 -4.98 -0.46 6.85
CA VAL A 50 -4.65 0.44 7.97
C VAL A 50 -4.86 -0.25 9.32
N LYS A 51 -5.95 -1.01 9.49
CA LYS A 51 -6.19 -1.80 10.70
C LYS A 51 -5.10 -2.85 10.93
N GLY A 52 -4.71 -3.57 9.87
CA GLY A 52 -3.64 -4.57 9.93
C GLY A 52 -2.28 -3.96 10.26
N ALA A 53 -1.96 -2.82 9.64
CA ALA A 53 -0.75 -2.07 9.95
C ALA A 53 -0.72 -1.62 11.42
N GLN A 54 -1.83 -1.09 11.94
CA GLN A 54 -1.96 -0.70 13.34
C GLN A 54 -1.77 -1.91 14.28
N ALA A 55 -2.41 -3.03 13.98
CA ALA A 55 -2.29 -4.26 14.77
C ALA A 55 -0.85 -4.81 14.81
N ARG A 56 -0.06 -4.56 13.76
CA ARG A 56 1.35 -4.97 13.66
C ARG A 56 2.34 -3.90 14.14
N GLY A 57 1.89 -2.70 14.47
CA GLY A 57 2.76 -1.58 14.82
C GLY A 57 3.55 -1.00 13.64
N ILE A 58 3.07 -1.17 12.41
CA ILE A 58 3.68 -0.57 11.21
C ILE A 58 3.31 0.90 11.15
N ALA A 59 4.20 1.76 11.65
CA ALA A 59 4.00 3.20 11.68
C ALA A 59 3.99 3.80 10.26
N GLY A 60 3.16 4.83 10.04
CA GLY A 60 3.13 5.60 8.79
C GLY A 60 2.19 5.05 7.70
N VAL A 61 1.57 3.88 7.90
CA VAL A 61 0.51 3.38 7.01
C VAL A 61 -0.83 3.94 7.47
N THR A 62 -1.23 5.07 6.87
CA THR A 62 -2.52 5.72 7.13
C THR A 62 -3.36 5.82 5.85
N ALA A 63 -4.67 6.02 5.99
CA ALA A 63 -5.55 6.25 4.85
C ALA A 63 -5.12 7.49 4.06
N ASP A 64 -4.74 8.57 4.77
CA ASP A 64 -4.22 9.79 4.17
C ASP A 64 -2.95 9.53 3.37
N ARG A 65 -2.00 8.76 3.92
CA ARG A 65 -0.77 8.45 3.20
C ARG A 65 -1.03 7.64 1.93
N ILE A 66 -1.93 6.66 1.99
CA ILE A 66 -2.31 5.89 0.80
C ILE A 66 -2.97 6.81 -0.24
N ALA A 67 -3.82 7.76 0.17
CA ALA A 67 -4.46 8.72 -0.73
C ALA A 67 -3.47 9.69 -1.37
N GLU A 68 -2.48 10.19 -0.61
CA GLU A 68 -1.40 11.05 -1.13
C GLU A 68 -0.60 10.37 -2.25
N LEU A 69 -0.38 9.06 -2.13
CA LEU A 69 0.34 8.27 -3.13
C LEU A 69 -0.48 7.98 -4.39
N VAL A 70 -1.80 8.15 -4.35
CA VAL A 70 -2.67 8.17 -5.54
C VAL A 70 -2.57 9.51 -6.26
N ALA A 71 -2.41 10.60 -5.51
CA ALA A 71 -2.40 11.97 -6.03
C ALA A 71 -1.08 12.37 -6.68
N LYS A 72 0.02 11.65 -6.42
CA LYS A 72 1.25 11.80 -7.21
C LYS A 72 1.05 11.10 -8.56
N PRO A 73 0.96 11.84 -9.68
CA PRO A 73 1.21 11.22 -10.96
C PRO A 73 2.61 10.62 -10.84
N VAL A 74 2.77 9.37 -11.28
CA VAL A 74 4.10 8.93 -11.65
C VAL A 74 4.55 9.95 -12.68
N GLU A 75 5.58 10.76 -12.38
CA GLU A 75 6.26 11.54 -13.41
C GLU A 75 6.95 10.53 -14.34
N GLU A 76 6.14 9.85 -15.16
CA GLU A 76 6.55 9.19 -16.37
C GLU A 76 6.96 10.31 -17.32
N GLY A 77 8.25 10.59 -17.34
CA GLY A 77 8.83 11.34 -18.45
C GLY A 77 8.48 10.65 -19.76
N THR A 78 7.64 11.29 -20.57
CA THR A 78 7.79 11.37 -22.02
C THR A 78 7.08 12.64 -22.51
N PRO A 79 7.81 13.62 -23.07
CA PRO A 79 7.20 14.70 -23.83
C PRO A 79 6.74 14.14 -25.19
N SER A 80 5.49 14.41 -25.57
CA SER A 80 5.04 14.45 -26.96
C SER A 80 3.81 15.34 -27.09
#